data_AF-A0A1H2FYA1-F1
#
_entry.id   AF-A0A1H2FYA1-F1
#
_cell.length_a   1.000
_cell.length_b   1.000
_cell.length_c   1.000
_cell.angle_alpha   90.00
_cell.angle_beta   90.00
_cell.angle_gamma   90.00
#
_symmetry.space_group_name_H-M   'P 1'
#
loop_
_entity.id
_entity.type
_entity.pdbx_description
1 polymer ?
#
loop_
_entity_poly.entity_id
_entity_poly.type
_entity_poly.pdbx_seq_one_letter_code
_entity_poly.pdbx_strand_id
1 'polypeptide(L)'
;MKEEKDSKDSSSQEEKKEKVYNVESIYDTYFENLNSVKLYFNKFGNLASGEDESIKEKSKEFFDQALTEITEEMERVKNKDKDDDTITKEEAEIFFKKFARKLRKQPKISPKNYEILSRSSFLMLNNYFEYLIADLLSYYYNKFKNSLNQKEFKFTLKELNEYDTIEEATKDLIVKEVENLIIDKSFNELLEHFKDKLSISLEKDLINWDEIIEIRERRHLIVHNSSVVNKKYISRTKNPYNYKIGDVVHIDKDYFLKSWLQFKLAGQLLIFNCWGNWDKDNIDNAIYQIMIQTFEDLNSKNYDLVCKTCKYSEQIEPKNEDQEDCILRIKVNNAISLKKQNKDNEVKKVLKKIKVGTATPLFKIAHNILNDKHENLAELFTQAIVVDKLNIDWYLEWPIFDFVREKDEINKILIKTFKN
;
A
#
# COMPACT_ATOMS: atom_id res chain seq x y z
N MET A 1 70.70 -4.02 0.64
CA MET A 1 69.82 -2.83 0.60
C MET A 1 68.60 -3.24 -0.20
N LYS A 2 67.50 -3.59 0.48
CA LYS A 2 66.37 -2.68 0.84
C LYS A 2 65.62 -2.23 -0.42
N GLU A 3 64.31 -2.28 -0.59
CA GLU A 3 63.09 -2.56 0.20
C GLU A 3 61.99 -2.82 -0.87
N GLU A 4 61.15 -3.85 -0.76
CA GLU A 4 59.77 -3.81 -0.22
C GLU A 4 58.82 -2.73 -0.77
N LYS A 5 57.66 -3.21 -1.28
CA LYS A 5 56.29 -2.66 -1.11
C LYS A 5 55.96 -1.32 -1.83
N ASP A 6 54.79 -1.08 -2.40
CA ASP A 6 53.44 -1.52 -2.07
C ASP A 6 52.50 -1.51 -3.29
N SER A 7 51.51 -2.38 -3.20
CA SER A 7 50.24 -2.38 -3.91
C SER A 7 49.59 -1.00 -3.96
N LYS A 8 49.23 -0.52 -5.17
CA LYS A 8 48.21 0.51 -5.31
C LYS A 8 46.88 -0.15 -5.66
N ASP A 9 46.04 -0.18 -4.64
CA ASP A 9 44.61 -0.42 -4.67
C ASP A 9 43.94 0.14 -5.92
N SER A 10 43.26 -0.74 -6.65
CA SER A 10 42.18 -0.38 -7.55
C SER A 10 40.95 -0.05 -6.70
N SER A 11 40.92 1.14 -6.10
CA SER A 11 39.67 1.66 -5.55
C SER A 11 38.83 2.24 -6.69
N SER A 12 37.79 1.50 -7.02
CA SER A 12 36.64 1.93 -7.79
C SER A 12 36.13 3.26 -7.25
N GLN A 13 36.36 4.35 -7.99
CA GLN A 13 35.57 5.56 -7.87
C GLN A 13 34.16 5.22 -8.34
N GLU A 14 33.31 4.77 -7.43
CA GLU A 14 31.87 4.90 -7.60
C GLU A 14 31.57 6.40 -7.63
N GLU A 15 31.47 6.94 -8.86
CA GLU A 15 30.77 8.18 -9.10
C GLU A 15 29.39 8.05 -8.45
N LYS A 16 29.20 8.71 -7.30
CA LYS A 16 27.88 8.96 -6.74
C LYS A 16 27.10 9.77 -7.78
N LYS A 17 26.42 9.08 -8.70
CA LYS A 17 25.38 9.69 -9.53
C LYS A 17 24.41 10.36 -8.57
N GLU A 18 24.41 11.69 -8.57
CA GLU A 18 23.45 12.49 -7.85
C GLU A 18 22.06 11.97 -8.24
N LYS A 19 21.30 11.46 -7.28
CA LYS A 19 19.98 10.86 -7.54
C LYS A 19 19.11 11.99 -8.10
N VAL A 20 18.79 11.94 -9.39
CA VAL A 20 18.00 12.98 -10.05
C VAL A 20 16.62 13.00 -9.41
N TYR A 21 16.28 14.09 -8.72
CA TYR A 21 14.97 14.25 -8.09
C TYR A 21 13.93 14.60 -9.17
N ASN A 22 13.22 13.57 -9.62
CA ASN A 22 12.15 13.65 -10.63
C ASN A 22 10.89 12.89 -10.17
N VAL A 23 9.80 12.97 -10.96
CA VAL A 23 8.53 12.32 -10.60
C VAL A 23 8.70 10.79 -10.51
N GLU A 24 9.58 10.20 -11.31
CA GLU A 24 9.93 8.78 -11.24
C GLU A 24 10.52 8.40 -9.88
N SER A 25 11.47 9.18 -9.36
CA SER A 25 12.08 8.93 -8.06
C SER A 25 11.07 9.07 -6.91
N ILE A 26 10.09 9.97 -7.04
CA ILE A 26 8.99 10.14 -6.07
C ILE A 26 8.06 8.93 -6.14
N TYR A 27 7.74 8.48 -7.35
CA TYR A 27 6.97 7.25 -7.59
C TYR A 27 7.64 6.06 -6.92
N ASP A 28 8.91 5.78 -7.22
CA ASP A 28 9.64 4.63 -6.68
C ASP A 28 9.66 4.66 -5.14
N THR A 29 10.00 5.82 -4.57
CA THR A 29 10.06 6.02 -3.12
C THR A 29 8.69 5.81 -2.47
N TYR A 30 7.61 6.32 -3.07
CA TYR A 30 6.26 6.16 -2.55
C TYR A 30 5.82 4.69 -2.53
N PHE A 31 6.03 3.97 -3.63
CA PHE A 31 5.63 2.56 -3.74
C PHE A 31 6.51 1.63 -2.91
N GLU A 32 7.81 1.90 -2.79
CA GLU A 32 8.71 1.18 -1.89
C GLU A 32 8.22 1.28 -0.44
N ASN A 33 7.94 2.50 0.02
CA ASN A 33 7.41 2.77 1.36
C ASN A 33 6.05 2.08 1.59
N LEU A 34 5.14 2.21 0.62
CA LEU A 34 3.79 1.66 0.69
C LEU A 34 3.79 0.12 0.72
N ASN A 35 4.62 -0.53 -0.11
CA ASN A 35 4.77 -1.98 -0.11
C ASN A 35 5.47 -2.48 1.16
N SER A 36 6.47 -1.75 1.65
CA SER A 36 7.21 -2.08 2.87
C SER A 36 6.31 -2.08 4.11
N VAL A 37 5.45 -1.08 4.29
CA VAL A 37 4.53 -1.06 5.43
C VAL A 37 3.47 -2.15 5.36
N LYS A 38 2.98 -2.50 4.15
CA LYS A 38 2.07 -3.64 3.98
C LYS A 38 2.73 -4.96 4.32
N LEU A 39 3.96 -5.17 3.86
CA LEU A 39 4.74 -6.37 4.19
C LEU A 39 5.00 -6.45 5.70
N TYR A 40 5.44 -5.35 6.31
CA TYR A 40 5.65 -5.24 7.76
C TYR A 40 4.37 -5.60 8.54
N PHE A 41 3.25 -4.96 8.22
CA PHE A 41 1.97 -5.20 8.88
C PHE A 41 1.53 -6.66 8.75
N ASN A 42 1.61 -7.26 7.55
CA ASN A 42 1.19 -8.65 7.36
C ASN A 42 2.11 -9.65 8.08
N LYS A 43 3.43 -9.44 8.00
CA LYS A 43 4.41 -10.36 8.59
C LYS A 43 4.37 -10.32 10.12
N PHE A 44 4.43 -9.12 10.68
CA PHE A 44 4.52 -8.94 12.13
C PHE A 44 3.16 -8.85 12.81
N GLY A 45 2.08 -8.51 12.10
CA GLY A 45 0.72 -8.56 12.63
C GLY A 45 0.30 -9.96 13.03
N ASN A 46 0.57 -10.97 12.21
CA ASN A 46 0.28 -12.37 12.57
C ASN A 46 1.08 -12.80 13.82
N LEU A 47 2.36 -12.42 13.89
CA LEU A 47 3.21 -12.73 15.05
C LEU A 47 2.68 -12.04 16.33
N ALA A 48 2.33 -10.76 16.23
CA ALA A 48 1.79 -9.99 17.35
C ALA A 48 0.45 -10.53 17.84
N SER A 49 -0.42 -10.98 16.92
CA SER A 49 -1.69 -11.64 17.27
C SER A 49 -1.46 -12.96 18.01
N GLY A 50 -0.55 -13.79 17.52
CA GLY A 50 -0.21 -15.06 18.18
C GLY A 50 0.40 -14.86 19.57
N GLU A 51 1.22 -13.82 19.76
CA GLU A 51 1.74 -13.49 21.08
C GLU A 51 0.65 -12.99 22.03
N ASP A 52 -0.29 -12.17 21.54
CA ASP A 52 -1.44 -11.71 22.34
C ASP A 52 -2.34 -12.89 22.77
N GLU A 53 -2.52 -13.90 21.91
CA GLU A 53 -3.23 -15.14 22.23
C GLU A 53 -2.49 -15.96 23.30
N SER A 54 -1.18 -16.20 23.12
CA SER A 54 -0.31 -16.87 24.08
C SER A 54 -0.32 -16.19 25.46
N ILE A 55 -0.30 -14.86 25.51
CA ILE A 55 -0.40 -14.09 26.77
C ILE A 55 -1.76 -14.32 27.44
N LYS A 56 -2.86 -14.29 26.67
CA LYS A 56 -4.21 -14.53 27.20
C LYS A 56 -4.36 -15.95 27.74
N GLU A 57 -3.83 -16.95 27.03
CA GLU A 57 -3.85 -18.36 27.46
C GLU A 57 -3.07 -18.55 28.76
N LYS A 58 -1.82 -18.09 28.84
CA LYS A 58 -1.02 -18.15 30.08
C LYS A 58 -1.70 -17.43 31.24
N SER A 59 -2.37 -16.31 30.96
CA SER A 59 -3.12 -15.59 31.98
C SER A 59 -4.31 -16.38 32.50
N LYS A 60 -5.01 -17.09 31.61
CA LYS A 60 -6.12 -17.96 31.97
C LYS A 60 -5.62 -19.17 32.77
N GLU A 61 -4.55 -19.83 32.32
CA GLU A 61 -3.92 -20.95 33.04
C GLU A 61 -3.48 -20.55 34.45
N PHE A 62 -2.86 -19.38 34.61
CA PHE A 62 -2.47 -18.88 35.92
C PHE A 62 -3.69 -18.64 36.85
N PHE A 63 -4.77 -18.09 36.30
CA PHE A 63 -6.02 -17.90 37.04
C PHE A 63 -6.63 -19.24 37.46
N ASP A 64 -6.72 -20.20 36.53
CA ASP A 64 -7.28 -21.53 36.78
C ASP A 64 -6.45 -22.30 37.82
N GLN A 65 -5.12 -22.24 37.75
CA GLN A 65 -4.22 -22.80 38.76
C GLN A 65 -4.39 -22.12 40.13
N ALA A 66 -4.50 -20.79 40.16
CA ALA A 66 -4.74 -20.05 41.39
C ALA A 66 -6.09 -20.39 42.02
N LEU A 67 -7.13 -20.60 41.21
CA LEU A 67 -8.45 -20.99 41.66
C LEU A 67 -8.47 -22.43 42.18
N THR A 68 -7.82 -23.35 41.47
CA THR A 68 -7.73 -24.77 41.83
C THR A 68 -7.03 -24.94 43.18
N GLU A 69 -5.86 -24.33 43.38
CA GLU A 69 -5.13 -24.43 44.65
C GLU A 69 -5.94 -23.88 45.83
N ILE A 70 -6.65 -22.76 45.65
CA ILE A 70 -7.48 -22.18 46.71
C ILE A 70 -8.69 -23.08 47.01
N THR A 71 -9.30 -23.67 45.98
CA THR A 71 -10.42 -24.61 46.13
C THR A 71 -9.98 -25.87 46.87
N GLU A 72 -8.80 -26.42 46.54
CA GLU A 72 -8.23 -27.56 47.27
C GLU A 72 -7.89 -27.21 48.73
N GLU A 73 -7.34 -26.02 49.01
CA GLU A 73 -7.11 -25.61 50.39
C GLU A 73 -8.43 -25.45 51.17
N MET A 74 -9.48 -24.94 50.53
CA MET A 74 -10.82 -24.81 51.13
C MET A 74 -11.41 -26.19 51.47
N GLU A 75 -11.32 -27.17 50.57
CA GLU A 75 -11.78 -28.54 50.83
C GLU A 75 -11.01 -29.22 51.97
N ARG A 76 -9.70 -28.96 52.11
CA ARG A 76 -8.90 -29.50 53.22
C ARG A 76 -9.31 -28.94 54.57
N VAL A 77 -9.77 -27.68 54.62
CA VAL A 77 -10.26 -27.06 55.86
C VAL A 77 -11.61 -27.65 56.26
N LYS A 78 -12.55 -27.76 55.31
CA LYS A 78 -13.85 -28.42 55.55
C LYS A 78 -13.71 -29.83 56.11
N ASN A 79 -12.79 -30.63 55.56
CA ASN A 79 -12.58 -32.01 55.99
C ASN A 79 -11.94 -32.17 57.40
N LYS A 80 -11.42 -31.10 58.01
CA LYS A 80 -10.83 -31.15 59.36
C LYS A 80 -11.86 -30.99 60.47
N ASP A 81 -12.94 -30.26 60.23
CA ASP A 81 -14.05 -30.10 61.17
C ASP A 81 -15.13 -31.16 60.88
N LYS A 82 -15.04 -32.29 61.58
CA LYS A 82 -15.91 -33.47 61.35
C LYS A 82 -17.41 -33.25 61.64
N ASP A 83 -17.78 -32.10 62.21
CA ASP A 83 -19.15 -31.78 62.62
C ASP A 83 -19.77 -30.56 61.89
N ASP A 84 -19.04 -29.85 61.02
CA ASP A 84 -19.57 -28.70 60.26
C ASP A 84 -18.87 -28.54 58.89
N ASP A 85 -19.61 -28.77 57.80
CA ASP A 85 -19.10 -28.72 56.42
C ASP A 85 -19.12 -27.30 55.81
N THR A 86 -19.26 -26.28 56.68
CA THR A 86 -19.34 -24.87 56.30
C THR A 86 -18.08 -24.10 56.66
N ILE A 87 -17.60 -23.27 55.71
CA ILE A 87 -16.41 -22.43 55.90
C ILE A 87 -16.87 -21.16 56.63
N THR A 88 -16.15 -20.76 57.67
CA THR A 88 -16.45 -19.52 58.39
C THR A 88 -16.16 -18.29 57.52
N LYS A 89 -16.80 -17.16 57.86
CA LYS A 89 -16.60 -15.89 57.14
C LYS A 89 -15.13 -15.42 57.19
N GLU A 90 -14.44 -15.67 58.31
CA GLU A 90 -13.04 -15.30 58.51
C GLU A 90 -12.10 -16.12 57.63
N GLU A 91 -12.35 -17.43 57.49
CA GLU A 91 -11.59 -18.31 56.60
C GLU A 91 -11.79 -17.94 55.14
N ALA A 92 -13.03 -17.64 54.73
CA ALA A 92 -13.32 -17.17 53.39
C ALA A 92 -12.56 -15.88 53.04
N GLU A 93 -12.45 -14.93 53.98
CA GLU A 93 -11.62 -13.73 53.81
C GLU A 93 -10.13 -14.05 53.65
N ILE A 94 -9.61 -15.04 54.40
CA ILE A 94 -8.22 -15.48 54.29
C ILE A 94 -7.95 -16.08 52.91
N PHE A 95 -8.84 -16.95 52.42
CA PHE A 95 -8.74 -17.54 51.07
C PHE A 95 -8.80 -16.45 49.99
N PHE A 96 -9.71 -15.49 50.12
CA PHE A 96 -9.81 -14.37 49.18
C PHE A 96 -8.54 -13.51 49.18
N LYS A 97 -7.97 -13.21 50.36
CA LYS A 97 -6.69 -12.48 50.47
C LYS A 97 -5.53 -13.27 49.86
N LYS A 98 -5.46 -14.58 50.06
CA LYS A 98 -4.45 -15.46 49.44
C LYS A 98 -4.58 -15.48 47.91
N PHE A 99 -5.80 -15.67 47.41
CA PHE A 99 -6.11 -15.65 45.98
C PHE A 99 -5.73 -14.31 45.35
N ALA A 100 -6.17 -13.19 45.94
CA ALA A 100 -5.82 -11.84 45.49
C ALA A 100 -4.30 -11.59 45.52
N ARG A 101 -3.59 -12.08 46.54
CA ARG A 101 -2.13 -11.98 46.63
C ARG A 101 -1.44 -12.79 45.52
N LYS A 102 -1.99 -13.95 45.15
CA LYS A 102 -1.46 -14.78 44.07
C LYS A 102 -1.67 -14.13 42.71
N LEU A 103 -2.89 -13.62 42.44
CA LEU A 103 -3.17 -12.83 41.24
C LEU A 103 -2.27 -11.60 41.11
N ARG A 104 -1.97 -10.91 42.23
CA ARG A 104 -1.03 -9.78 42.23
C ARG A 104 0.41 -10.14 41.85
N LYS A 105 0.83 -11.41 42.01
CA LYS A 105 2.16 -11.87 41.62
C LYS A 105 2.27 -12.22 40.13
N GLN A 106 1.15 -12.25 39.40
CA GLN A 106 1.16 -12.49 37.97
C GLN A 106 1.94 -11.39 37.24
N PRO A 107 2.85 -11.74 36.31
CA PRO A 107 3.51 -10.76 35.46
C PRO A 107 2.45 -9.93 34.72
N LYS A 108 2.54 -8.60 34.83
CA LYS A 108 1.63 -7.67 34.15
C LYS A 108 2.04 -7.52 32.69
N ILE A 109 1.80 -8.55 31.89
CA ILE A 109 2.01 -8.52 30.44
C ILE A 109 0.67 -8.23 29.77
N SER A 110 0.61 -7.17 28.97
CA SER A 110 -0.62 -6.74 28.30
C SER A 110 -0.73 -7.37 26.91
N PRO A 111 -1.83 -8.06 26.56
CA PRO A 111 -2.04 -8.61 25.22
C PRO A 111 -2.52 -7.51 24.26
N LYS A 112 -1.65 -6.54 24.00
CA LYS A 112 -1.89 -5.37 23.14
C LYS A 112 -0.84 -5.22 22.03
N ASN A 113 -0.05 -6.26 21.78
CA ASN A 113 1.01 -6.20 20.79
C ASN A 113 0.44 -5.92 19.39
N TYR A 114 -0.64 -6.60 19.02
CA TYR A 114 -1.31 -6.37 17.74
C TYR A 114 -1.91 -4.97 17.64
N GLU A 115 -2.55 -4.49 18.71
CA GLU A 115 -3.16 -3.15 18.76
C GLU A 115 -2.10 -2.04 18.58
N ILE A 116 -0.93 -2.21 19.22
CA ILE A 116 0.19 -1.27 19.08
C ILE A 116 0.75 -1.30 17.65
N LEU A 117 1.00 -2.50 17.13
CA LEU A 117 1.58 -2.68 15.79
C LEU A 117 0.65 -2.18 14.68
N SER A 118 -0.64 -2.48 14.78
CA SER A 118 -1.63 -2.08 13.78
C SER A 118 -1.78 -0.56 13.74
N ARG A 119 -1.83 0.11 14.89
CA ARG A 119 -1.87 1.57 14.98
C ARG A 119 -0.61 2.23 14.46
N SER A 120 0.57 1.71 14.82
CA SER A 120 1.85 2.27 14.34
C SER A 120 2.01 2.11 12.83
N SER A 121 1.67 0.94 12.29
CA SER A 121 1.69 0.68 10.84
C SER A 121 0.70 1.57 10.11
N PHE A 122 -0.50 1.78 10.67
CA PHE A 122 -1.51 2.66 10.09
C PHE A 122 -1.09 4.14 10.09
N LEU A 123 -0.41 4.59 11.16
CA LEU A 123 0.18 5.92 11.21
C LEU A 123 1.24 6.08 10.13
N MET A 124 2.15 5.10 9.99
CA MET A 124 3.21 5.12 8.98
C MET A 124 2.63 5.13 7.55
N LEU A 125 1.58 4.35 7.29
CA LEU A 125 0.84 4.35 6.03
C LEU A 125 0.29 5.74 5.68
N ASN A 126 -0.30 6.46 6.64
CA ASN A 126 -0.79 7.82 6.44
C ASN A 126 0.36 8.80 6.17
N ASN A 127 1.46 8.68 6.91
CA ASN A 127 2.63 9.54 6.73
C ASN A 127 3.23 9.40 5.33
N TYR A 128 3.32 8.19 4.78
CA TYR A 128 3.82 7.99 3.42
C TYR A 128 2.95 8.66 2.36
N PHE A 129 1.64 8.72 2.56
CA PHE A 129 0.78 9.50 1.68
C PHE A 129 0.99 11.01 1.85
N GLU A 130 1.26 11.50 3.06
CA GLU A 130 1.61 12.91 3.29
C GLU A 130 2.97 13.29 2.69
N TYR A 131 3.96 12.40 2.80
CA TYR A 131 5.26 12.58 2.16
C TYR A 131 5.12 12.66 0.65
N LEU A 132 4.28 11.81 0.05
CA LEU A 132 3.97 11.92 -1.38
C LEU A 132 3.44 13.31 -1.76
N ILE A 133 2.48 13.84 -0.99
CA ILE A 133 1.94 15.18 -1.26
C ILE A 133 3.04 16.24 -1.13
N ALA A 134 3.87 16.18 -0.08
CA ALA A 134 4.97 17.10 0.13
C ALA A 134 6.02 17.02 -0.98
N ASP A 135 6.37 15.81 -1.43
CA ASP A 135 7.32 15.57 -2.52
C ASP A 135 6.81 16.10 -3.86
N LEU A 136 5.53 15.86 -4.18
CA LEU A 136 4.92 16.39 -5.41
C LEU A 136 4.86 17.92 -5.40
N LEU A 137 4.52 18.54 -4.27
CA LEU A 137 4.55 20.00 -4.12
C LEU A 137 5.98 20.54 -4.27
N SER A 138 6.94 19.91 -3.60
CA SER A 138 8.36 20.27 -3.68
C SER A 138 8.88 20.18 -5.11
N TYR A 139 8.56 19.10 -5.82
CA TYR A 139 8.91 18.95 -7.23
C TYR A 139 8.30 20.05 -8.09
N TYR A 140 6.99 20.32 -7.94
CA TYR A 140 6.31 21.35 -8.71
C TYR A 140 6.96 22.72 -8.54
N TYR A 141 7.16 23.16 -7.29
CA TYR A 141 7.72 24.49 -7.02
C TYR A 141 9.19 24.62 -7.40
N ASN A 142 9.96 23.53 -7.34
CA ASN A 142 11.33 23.51 -7.88
C ASN A 142 11.36 23.60 -9.40
N LYS A 143 10.44 22.92 -10.10
CA LYS A 143 10.36 22.93 -11.57
C LYS A 143 9.79 24.23 -12.12
N PHE A 144 8.75 24.75 -11.47
CA PHE A 144 8.01 25.94 -11.89
C PHE A 144 8.20 27.08 -10.88
N LYS A 145 9.45 27.45 -10.59
CA LYS A 145 9.80 28.49 -9.59
C LYS A 145 9.04 29.80 -9.78
N ASN A 146 8.79 30.19 -11.03
CA ASN A 146 8.06 31.40 -11.38
C ASN A 146 6.61 31.43 -10.85
N SER A 147 6.03 30.28 -10.50
CA SER A 147 4.72 30.22 -9.84
C SER A 147 4.72 30.89 -8.46
N LEU A 148 5.89 31.07 -7.84
CA LEU A 148 6.06 31.76 -6.56
C LEU A 148 6.29 33.27 -6.70
N ASN A 149 6.47 33.79 -7.92
CA ASN A 149 6.83 35.22 -8.13
C ASN A 149 5.74 36.20 -7.66
N GLN A 150 4.49 35.73 -7.50
CA GLN A 150 3.38 36.55 -6.99
C GLN A 150 3.33 36.58 -5.45
N LYS A 151 4.14 35.76 -4.76
CA LYS A 151 4.24 35.77 -3.31
C LYS A 151 5.35 36.70 -2.85
N GLU A 152 5.01 37.61 -1.96
CA GLU A 152 5.99 38.44 -1.25
C GLU A 152 6.58 37.63 -0.09
N PHE A 153 7.88 37.35 -0.16
CA PHE A 153 8.63 36.78 0.95
C PHE A 153 9.39 37.89 1.67
N LYS A 154 9.25 37.96 2.99
CA LYS A 154 9.98 38.91 3.83
C LYS A 154 11.21 38.23 4.41
N PHE A 155 12.37 38.81 4.16
CA PHE A 155 13.63 38.41 4.79
C PHE A 155 14.17 39.52 5.67
N THR A 156 14.72 39.14 6.81
CA THR A 156 15.65 40.00 7.52
C THR A 156 17.02 39.95 6.84
N LEU A 157 17.80 41.04 6.98
CA LEU A 157 19.18 41.06 6.47
C LEU A 157 20.03 39.94 7.10
N LYS A 158 19.72 39.55 8.33
CA LYS A 158 20.39 38.44 9.02
C LYS A 158 20.15 37.12 8.30
N GLU A 159 18.89 36.77 8.00
CA GLU A 159 18.55 35.54 7.28
C GLU A 159 19.15 35.53 5.87
N LEU A 160 19.13 36.66 5.15
CA LEU A 160 19.70 36.71 3.81
C LEU A 160 21.22 36.44 3.80
N ASN A 161 21.93 36.88 4.85
CA ASN A 161 23.36 36.64 5.01
C ASN A 161 23.70 35.19 5.42
N GLU A 162 22.71 34.36 5.75
CA GLU A 162 22.92 32.94 6.06
C GLU A 162 23.01 32.07 4.80
N TYR A 163 22.66 32.60 3.62
CA TYR A 163 22.72 31.88 2.35
C TYR A 163 23.91 32.33 1.49
N ASP A 164 24.58 31.36 0.87
CA ASP A 164 25.73 31.64 -0.02
C ASP A 164 25.27 32.12 -1.41
N THR A 165 24.05 31.72 -1.82
CA THR A 165 23.51 32.02 -3.16
C THR A 165 22.01 32.33 -3.15
N ILE A 166 21.53 33.05 -4.17
CA ILE A 166 20.09 33.28 -4.37
C ILE A 166 19.37 31.96 -4.64
N GLU A 167 20.03 31.03 -5.32
CA GLU A 167 19.51 29.69 -5.59
C GLU A 167 19.25 28.90 -4.31
N GLU A 168 20.17 28.98 -3.34
CA GLU A 168 20.02 28.36 -2.02
C GLU A 168 18.86 29.00 -1.24
N ALA A 169 18.81 30.32 -1.17
CA ALA A 169 17.69 31.04 -0.55
C ALA A 169 16.35 30.67 -1.20
N THR A 170 16.32 30.51 -2.52
CA THR A 170 15.12 30.10 -3.26
C THR A 170 14.70 28.67 -2.92
N LYS A 171 15.64 27.73 -2.76
CA LYS A 171 15.34 26.36 -2.34
C LYS A 171 14.75 26.33 -0.94
N ASP A 172 15.32 27.09 -0.01
CA ASP A 172 14.81 27.19 1.37
C ASP A 172 13.40 27.80 1.42
N LEU A 173 13.12 28.81 0.59
CA LEU A 173 11.76 29.35 0.43
C LEU A 173 10.76 28.31 -0.06
N ILE A 174 11.16 27.48 -1.02
CA ILE A 174 10.29 26.41 -1.53
C ILE A 174 9.99 25.41 -0.41
N VAL A 175 10.99 25.01 0.38
CA VAL A 175 10.80 24.12 1.53
C VAL A 175 9.81 24.72 2.53
N LYS A 176 10.02 25.98 2.94
CA LYS A 176 9.12 26.70 3.86
C LYS A 176 7.70 26.81 3.31
N GLU A 177 7.55 27.10 2.02
CA GLU A 177 6.24 27.17 1.37
C GLU A 177 5.52 25.83 1.40
N VAL A 178 6.21 24.74 1.06
CA VAL A 178 5.64 23.39 1.12
C VAL A 178 5.24 23.01 2.54
N GLU A 179 6.10 23.28 3.53
CA GLU A 179 5.80 23.05 4.95
C GLU A 179 4.55 23.81 5.38
N ASN A 180 4.45 25.10 5.05
CA ASN A 180 3.26 25.91 5.36
C ASN A 180 2.01 25.33 4.70
N LEU A 181 2.09 24.90 3.43
CA LEU A 181 0.95 24.27 2.77
C LEU A 181 0.51 22.99 3.49
N ILE A 182 1.44 22.13 3.90
CA ILE A 182 1.13 20.86 4.58
C ILE A 182 0.57 21.08 6.00
N ILE A 183 1.09 22.08 6.72
CA ILE A 183 0.71 22.35 8.12
C ILE A 183 -0.59 23.15 8.19
N ASP A 184 -0.74 24.20 7.38
CA ASP A 184 -1.83 25.17 7.52
C ASP A 184 -3.10 24.74 6.80
N LYS A 185 -2.99 23.98 5.70
CA LYS A 185 -4.15 23.54 4.92
C LYS A 185 -4.72 22.24 5.44
N SER A 186 -6.04 22.17 5.49
CA SER A 186 -6.77 20.91 5.57
C SER A 186 -6.52 20.05 4.32
N PHE A 187 -6.84 18.76 4.43
CA PHE A 187 -6.71 17.85 3.29
C PHE A 187 -7.46 18.31 2.05
N ASN A 188 -8.70 18.79 2.24
CA ASN A 188 -9.54 19.21 1.14
C ASN A 188 -8.96 20.46 0.47
N GLU A 189 -8.42 21.39 1.25
CA GLU A 189 -7.73 22.58 0.73
C GLU A 189 -6.43 22.21 -0.02
N LEU A 190 -5.74 21.14 0.39
CA LEU A 190 -4.60 20.59 -0.36
C LEU A 190 -5.07 20.01 -1.70
N LEU A 191 -6.14 19.21 -1.71
CA LEU A 191 -6.70 18.67 -2.95
C LEU A 191 -7.18 19.78 -3.90
N GLU A 192 -7.86 20.79 -3.37
CA GLU A 192 -8.25 22.00 -4.14
C GLU A 192 -7.03 22.75 -4.67
N HIS A 193 -5.94 22.82 -3.90
CA HIS A 193 -4.69 23.42 -4.36
C HIS A 193 -4.11 22.65 -5.57
N PHE A 194 -4.03 21.32 -5.50
CA PHE A 194 -3.61 20.50 -6.65
C PHE A 194 -4.50 20.75 -7.88
N LYS A 195 -5.82 20.80 -7.69
CA LYS A 195 -6.77 20.99 -8.77
C LYS A 195 -6.69 22.38 -9.40
N ASP A 196 -6.81 23.41 -8.58
CA ASP A 196 -7.07 24.77 -9.06
C ASP A 196 -5.79 25.58 -9.25
N LYS A 197 -4.74 25.33 -8.45
CA LYS A 197 -3.45 26.03 -8.59
C LYS A 197 -2.46 25.25 -9.43
N LEU A 198 -2.39 23.93 -9.26
CA LEU A 198 -1.42 23.09 -9.98
C LEU A 198 -1.99 22.47 -11.26
N SER A 199 -3.29 22.69 -11.53
CA SER A 199 -4.01 22.16 -12.70
C SER A 199 -3.96 20.63 -12.82
N ILE A 200 -4.02 19.93 -11.69
CA ILE A 200 -3.96 18.47 -11.62
C ILE A 200 -5.37 17.87 -11.42
N SER A 201 -5.74 16.93 -12.30
CA SER A 201 -6.97 16.16 -12.13
C SER A 201 -6.89 15.29 -10.88
N LEU A 202 -7.99 15.27 -10.11
CA LEU A 202 -8.14 14.44 -8.91
C LEU A 202 -8.85 13.12 -9.18
N GLU A 203 -9.13 12.78 -10.45
CA GLU A 203 -9.74 11.50 -10.85
C GLU A 203 -10.95 11.09 -9.99
N LYS A 204 -11.87 12.03 -9.73
CA LYS A 204 -12.98 11.86 -8.76
C LYS A 204 -13.92 10.69 -9.08
N ASP A 205 -13.97 10.26 -10.34
CA ASP A 205 -14.76 9.11 -10.78
C ASP A 205 -14.08 7.77 -10.47
N LEU A 206 -12.77 7.79 -10.19
CA LEU A 206 -11.95 6.60 -9.92
C LEU A 206 -11.54 6.50 -8.45
N ILE A 207 -11.24 7.64 -7.82
CA ILE A 207 -10.75 7.74 -6.44
C ILE A 207 -11.90 8.07 -5.49
N ASN A 208 -12.04 7.27 -4.43
CA ASN A 208 -12.95 7.57 -3.34
C ASN A 208 -12.29 8.47 -2.29
N TRP A 209 -12.30 9.79 -2.53
CA TRP A 209 -11.72 10.76 -1.61
C TRP A 209 -12.39 10.81 -0.24
N ASP A 210 -13.69 10.50 -0.15
CA ASP A 210 -14.43 10.45 1.13
C ASP A 210 -13.87 9.32 2.04
N GLU A 211 -13.46 8.18 1.46
CA GLU A 211 -12.77 7.12 2.23
C GLU A 211 -11.38 7.57 2.70
N ILE A 212 -10.62 8.28 1.86
CA ILE A 212 -9.29 8.78 2.22
C ILE A 212 -9.37 9.83 3.34
N ILE A 213 -10.37 10.72 3.27
CA ILE A 213 -10.67 11.67 4.34
C ILE A 213 -10.96 10.93 5.64
N GLU A 214 -11.78 9.87 5.61
CA GLU A 214 -12.07 9.07 6.80
C GLU A 214 -10.82 8.38 7.35
N ILE A 215 -9.97 7.80 6.50
CA ILE A 215 -8.70 7.18 6.90
C ILE A 215 -7.80 8.19 7.63
N ARG A 216 -7.67 9.41 7.11
CA ARG A 216 -6.87 10.48 7.74
C ARG A 216 -7.49 10.96 9.04
N GLU A 217 -8.80 11.15 9.11
CA GLU A 217 -9.47 11.53 10.36
C GLU A 217 -9.44 10.39 11.41
N ARG A 218 -9.42 9.12 10.99
CA ARG A 218 -9.17 8.00 11.90
C ARG A 218 -7.76 8.05 12.47
N ARG A 219 -6.76 8.37 11.65
CA ARG A 219 -5.38 8.60 12.13
C ARG A 219 -5.32 9.73 13.15
N HIS A 220 -6.07 10.80 12.92
CA HIS A 220 -6.21 11.90 13.88
C HIS A 220 -6.78 11.42 15.23
N LEU A 221 -7.80 10.56 15.24
CA LEU A 221 -8.30 9.95 16.49
C LEU A 221 -7.23 9.12 17.20
N ILE A 222 -6.47 8.31 16.47
CA ILE A 222 -5.41 7.48 17.04
C ILE A 222 -4.35 8.32 17.74
N VAL A 223 -3.89 9.40 17.09
CA VAL A 223 -2.81 10.25 17.61
C VAL A 223 -3.30 11.17 18.75
N HIS A 224 -4.46 11.80 18.58
CA HIS A 224 -4.84 12.94 19.44
C HIS A 224 -6.04 12.65 20.36
N ASN A 225 -6.72 11.51 20.21
CA ASN A 225 -7.91 11.20 21.00
C ASN A 225 -7.96 9.75 21.48
N SER A 226 -6.81 9.08 21.60
CA SER A 226 -6.69 7.67 22.05
C SER A 226 -7.63 6.71 21.32
N SER A 227 -7.83 6.94 20.01
CA SER A 227 -8.77 6.19 19.17
C SER A 227 -10.26 6.33 19.56
N VAL A 228 -10.64 7.32 20.35
CA VAL A 228 -12.03 7.55 20.75
C VAL A 228 -12.73 8.45 19.73
N VAL A 229 -13.92 8.08 19.28
CA VAL A 229 -14.73 8.85 18.33
C VAL A 229 -15.26 10.12 19.01
N ASN A 230 -15.11 11.27 18.33
CA ASN A 230 -15.60 12.56 18.77
C ASN A 230 -16.52 13.22 17.73
N LYS A 231 -17.14 14.34 18.11
CA LYS A 231 -18.03 15.12 17.23
C LYS A 231 -17.34 15.56 15.94
N LYS A 232 -16.04 15.91 15.99
CA LYS A 232 -15.27 16.37 14.82
C LYS A 232 -15.15 15.25 13.78
N TYR A 233 -14.76 14.04 14.19
CA TYR A 233 -14.69 12.88 13.31
C TYR A 233 -16.03 12.64 12.60
N ILE A 234 -17.14 12.52 13.34
CA ILE A 234 -18.48 12.29 12.76
C ILE A 234 -18.84 13.37 11.75
N SER A 235 -18.60 14.64 12.09
CA SER A 235 -18.93 15.77 11.20
C SER A 235 -18.11 15.79 9.92
N ARG A 236 -16.83 15.41 9.98
CA ARG A 236 -15.90 15.48 8.84
C ARG A 236 -15.99 14.28 7.91
N THR A 237 -16.30 13.10 8.44
CA THR A 237 -16.32 11.85 7.67
C THR A 237 -17.72 11.46 7.19
N LYS A 238 -18.76 12.13 7.68
CA LYS A 238 -20.17 11.71 7.53
C LYS A 238 -20.46 10.34 8.16
N ASN A 239 -19.56 9.85 9.01
CA ASN A 239 -19.70 8.64 9.83
C ASN A 239 -20.10 7.36 9.04
N PRO A 240 -19.29 6.91 8.06
CA PRO A 240 -19.64 5.80 7.17
C PRO A 240 -19.77 4.46 7.91
N TYR A 241 -19.20 4.34 9.11
CA TYR A 241 -19.26 3.15 9.97
C TYR A 241 -20.31 3.25 11.09
N ASN A 242 -21.14 4.30 11.10
CA ASN A 242 -22.21 4.51 12.09
C ASN A 242 -21.74 4.47 13.56
N TYR A 243 -20.53 4.95 13.86
CA TYR A 243 -20.02 5.06 15.22
C TYR A 243 -20.79 6.09 16.05
N LYS A 244 -20.83 5.86 17.35
CA LYS A 244 -21.31 6.81 18.35
C LYS A 244 -20.13 7.55 18.97
N ILE A 245 -20.38 8.74 19.49
CA ILE A 245 -19.38 9.50 20.26
C ILE A 245 -18.99 8.67 21.49
N GLY A 246 -17.69 8.50 21.71
CA GLY A 246 -17.16 7.65 22.77
C GLY A 246 -16.77 6.23 22.33
N ASP A 247 -17.19 5.80 21.13
CA ASP A 247 -16.75 4.50 20.59
C ASP A 247 -15.25 4.49 20.34
N VAL A 248 -14.62 3.33 20.43
CA VAL A 248 -13.19 3.15 20.14
C VAL A 248 -13.02 2.59 18.73
N VAL A 249 -12.22 3.26 17.91
CA VAL A 249 -11.82 2.76 16.59
C VAL A 249 -10.66 1.79 16.72
N HIS A 250 -10.74 0.70 15.95
CA HIS A 250 -9.68 -0.28 15.81
C HIS A 250 -9.19 -0.32 14.37
N ILE A 251 -7.95 -0.79 14.20
CA ILE A 251 -7.34 -1.08 12.91
C ILE A 251 -7.17 -2.59 12.84
N ASP A 252 -8.17 -3.27 12.30
CA ASP A 252 -8.04 -4.67 11.94
C ASP A 252 -7.30 -4.82 10.60
N LYS A 253 -7.03 -6.07 10.23
CA LYS A 253 -6.33 -6.42 9.01
C LYS A 253 -7.06 -5.95 7.76
N ASP A 254 -8.38 -6.12 7.71
CA ASP A 254 -9.17 -5.81 6.53
C ASP A 254 -9.25 -4.30 6.30
N TYR A 255 -9.45 -3.54 7.38
CA TYR A 255 -9.44 -2.09 7.37
C TYR A 255 -8.06 -1.54 6.96
N PHE A 256 -6.95 -2.11 7.48
CA PHE A 256 -5.61 -1.70 7.08
C PHE A 256 -5.37 -1.96 5.58
N LEU A 257 -5.70 -3.15 5.09
CA LEU A 257 -5.51 -3.50 3.68
C LEU A 257 -6.42 -2.67 2.76
N LYS A 258 -7.65 -2.39 3.16
CA LYS A 258 -8.54 -1.45 2.45
C LYS A 258 -7.93 -0.05 2.40
N SER A 259 -7.42 0.45 3.52
CA SER A 259 -6.78 1.77 3.60
C SER A 259 -5.55 1.84 2.70
N TRP A 260 -4.74 0.78 2.70
CA TRP A 260 -3.59 0.63 1.82
C TRP A 260 -3.99 0.68 0.34
N LEU A 261 -5.05 -0.02 -0.06
CA LEU A 261 -5.57 0.01 -1.44
C LEU A 261 -6.05 1.41 -1.84
N GLN A 262 -6.73 2.13 -0.95
CA GLN A 262 -7.18 3.50 -1.23
C GLN A 262 -6.00 4.45 -1.41
N PHE A 263 -4.99 4.38 -0.54
CA PHE A 263 -3.78 5.18 -0.72
C PHE A 263 -3.00 4.78 -1.97
N LYS A 264 -2.86 3.47 -2.27
CA LYS A 264 -2.24 2.99 -3.51
C LYS A 264 -2.91 3.62 -4.73
N LEU A 265 -4.24 3.53 -4.81
CA LEU A 265 -5.00 4.07 -5.93
C LEU A 265 -4.93 5.60 -6.04
N ALA A 266 -5.04 6.31 -4.93
CA ALA A 266 -4.98 7.77 -4.98
C ALA A 266 -3.58 8.27 -5.30
N GLY A 267 -2.57 7.69 -4.65
CA GLY A 267 -1.17 8.04 -4.87
C GLY A 267 -0.75 7.77 -6.31
N GLN A 268 -1.05 6.58 -6.85
CA GLN A 268 -0.68 6.23 -8.23
C GLN A 268 -1.27 7.21 -9.25
N LEU A 269 -2.57 7.50 -9.17
CA LEU A 269 -3.24 8.33 -10.17
C LEU A 269 -2.86 9.80 -10.03
N LEU A 270 -2.64 10.27 -8.80
CA LEU A 270 -2.12 11.60 -8.54
C LEU A 270 -0.72 11.75 -9.14
N ILE A 271 0.17 10.79 -8.88
CA ILE A 271 1.53 10.77 -9.45
C ILE A 271 1.46 10.77 -10.98
N PHE A 272 0.66 9.90 -11.61
CA PHE A 272 0.59 9.85 -13.07
C PHE A 272 0.06 11.15 -13.68
N ASN A 273 -0.91 11.80 -13.04
CA ASN A 273 -1.36 13.12 -13.47
C ASN A 273 -0.26 14.18 -13.32
N CYS A 274 0.45 14.19 -12.19
CA CYS A 274 1.60 15.07 -11.99
C CYS A 274 2.70 14.80 -13.04
N TRP A 275 3.02 13.54 -13.32
CA TRP A 275 4.05 13.14 -14.27
C TRP A 275 3.69 13.59 -15.69
N GLY A 276 2.48 13.29 -16.17
CA GLY A 276 2.04 13.67 -17.51
C GLY A 276 1.93 15.18 -17.73
N ASN A 277 1.64 15.95 -16.67
CA ASN A 277 1.53 17.41 -16.76
C ASN A 277 2.86 18.13 -16.59
N TRP A 278 3.69 17.67 -15.65
CA TRP A 278 4.88 18.39 -15.22
C TRP A 278 6.15 17.86 -15.87
N ASP A 279 6.24 16.56 -16.19
CA ASP A 279 7.47 15.91 -16.65
C ASP A 279 7.33 15.25 -18.02
N LYS A 280 7.03 16.09 -19.02
CA LYS A 280 6.74 15.68 -20.40
C LYS A 280 7.89 14.94 -21.09
N ASP A 281 9.13 15.20 -20.69
CA ASP A 281 10.32 14.57 -21.27
C ASP A 281 10.45 13.09 -20.85
N ASN A 282 9.82 12.69 -19.75
CA ASN A 282 9.87 11.33 -19.19
C ASN A 282 8.49 10.64 -19.25
N ILE A 283 7.62 11.03 -20.19
CA ILE A 283 6.25 10.49 -20.26
C ILE A 283 6.21 9.01 -20.69
N ASP A 284 7.20 8.55 -21.46
CA ASP A 284 7.34 7.14 -21.83
C ASP A 284 7.49 6.26 -20.58
N ASN A 285 8.34 6.69 -19.63
CA ASN A 285 8.52 6.00 -18.35
C ASN A 285 7.21 5.97 -17.55
N ALA A 286 6.44 7.06 -17.53
CA ALA A 286 5.15 7.08 -16.82
C ALA A 286 4.18 6.02 -17.38
N ILE A 287 4.06 5.93 -18.71
CA ILE A 287 3.18 4.97 -19.39
C ILE A 287 3.68 3.53 -19.16
N TYR A 288 4.99 3.32 -19.21
CA TYR A 288 5.60 2.04 -18.87
C TYR A 288 5.29 1.65 -17.41
N GLN A 289 5.37 2.57 -16.46
CA GLN A 289 5.03 2.31 -15.05
C GLN A 289 3.53 1.99 -14.86
N ILE A 290 2.62 2.62 -15.61
CA ILE A 290 1.20 2.22 -15.62
C ILE A 290 1.06 0.76 -16.06
N MET A 291 1.75 0.36 -17.13
CA MET A 291 1.73 -1.03 -17.62
C MET A 291 2.26 -1.99 -16.55
N ILE A 292 3.40 -1.69 -15.93
CA ILE A 292 3.98 -2.52 -14.86
C ILE A 292 3.02 -2.64 -13.68
N GLN A 293 2.44 -1.54 -13.18
CA GLN A 293 1.49 -1.58 -12.07
C GLN A 293 0.25 -2.42 -12.38
N THR A 294 -0.32 -2.28 -13.59
CA THR A 294 -1.48 -3.10 -13.96
C THR A 294 -1.15 -4.60 -14.00
N PHE A 295 0.09 -4.97 -14.36
CA PHE A 295 0.55 -6.34 -14.32
C PHE A 295 0.80 -6.85 -12.90
N GLU A 296 1.47 -6.06 -12.05
CA GLU A 296 1.71 -6.40 -10.64
C GLU A 296 0.40 -6.55 -9.85
N ASP A 297 -0.57 -5.66 -10.08
CA ASP A 297 -1.88 -5.74 -9.47
C ASP A 297 -2.70 -6.92 -9.98
N LEU A 298 -2.54 -7.28 -11.25
CA LEU A 298 -3.14 -8.48 -11.80
C LEU A 298 -2.60 -9.75 -11.11
N ASN A 299 -1.27 -9.85 -10.95
CA ASN A 299 -0.62 -10.95 -10.24
C ASN A 299 -1.05 -11.01 -8.77
N SER A 300 -1.21 -9.84 -8.15
CA SER A 300 -1.69 -9.70 -6.77
C SER A 300 -3.21 -9.91 -6.61
N LYS A 301 -3.93 -10.22 -7.69
CA LYS A 301 -5.39 -10.38 -7.74
C LYS A 301 -6.19 -9.13 -7.35
N ASN A 302 -5.59 -7.95 -7.46
CA ASN A 302 -6.22 -6.64 -7.23
C ASN A 302 -7.04 -6.22 -8.48
N TYR A 303 -7.98 -7.04 -8.91
CA TYR A 303 -8.66 -6.88 -10.20
C TYR A 303 -9.40 -5.55 -10.35
N ASP A 304 -10.06 -5.07 -9.30
CA ASP A 304 -10.71 -3.75 -9.30
C ASP A 304 -9.71 -2.60 -9.52
N LEU A 305 -8.52 -2.70 -8.90
CA LEU A 305 -7.46 -1.72 -9.06
C LEU A 305 -6.95 -1.68 -10.50
N VAL A 306 -6.72 -2.86 -11.09
CA VAL A 306 -6.37 -2.98 -12.52
C VAL A 306 -7.42 -2.27 -13.38
N CYS A 307 -8.72 -2.54 -13.17
CA CYS A 307 -9.78 -1.91 -13.95
C CYS A 307 -9.78 -0.38 -13.83
N LYS A 308 -9.57 0.17 -12.63
CA LYS A 308 -9.50 1.62 -12.40
C LYS A 308 -8.28 2.26 -13.05
N THR A 309 -7.10 1.66 -12.91
CA THR A 309 -5.87 2.13 -13.57
C THR A 309 -5.98 2.04 -15.10
N CYS A 310 -6.61 0.99 -15.62
CA CYS A 310 -6.88 0.87 -17.05
C CYS A 310 -7.89 1.91 -17.52
N LYS A 311 -8.92 2.21 -16.72
CA LYS A 311 -9.89 3.26 -17.03
C LYS A 311 -9.22 4.63 -17.08
N TYR A 312 -8.30 4.92 -16.16
CA TYR A 312 -7.44 6.10 -16.21
C TYR A 312 -6.65 6.16 -17.53
N SER A 313 -6.01 5.06 -17.94
CA SER A 313 -5.20 5.04 -19.17
C SER A 313 -5.98 5.31 -20.46
N GLU A 314 -7.32 5.22 -20.46
CA GLU A 314 -8.13 5.51 -21.64
C GLU A 314 -8.04 6.99 -22.09
N GLN A 315 -7.59 7.90 -21.21
CA GLN A 315 -7.38 9.30 -21.55
C GLN A 315 -6.01 9.59 -22.19
N ILE A 316 -5.12 8.59 -22.23
CA ILE A 316 -3.76 8.74 -22.75
C ILE A 316 -3.77 8.42 -24.25
N GLU A 317 -3.41 9.42 -25.06
CA GLU A 317 -3.16 9.23 -26.49
C GLU A 317 -1.67 8.90 -26.71
N PRO A 318 -1.34 7.68 -27.19
CA PRO A 318 0.04 7.31 -27.46
C PRO A 318 0.62 8.14 -28.61
N LYS A 319 1.88 8.55 -28.47
CA LYS A 319 2.59 9.42 -29.42
C LYS A 319 3.68 8.70 -30.22
N ASN A 320 4.03 7.50 -29.81
CA ASN A 320 5.06 6.66 -30.43
C ASN A 320 4.67 5.17 -30.30
N GLU A 321 5.43 4.30 -30.98
CA GLU A 321 5.16 2.86 -31.02
C GLU A 321 5.29 2.18 -29.64
N ASP A 322 6.27 2.61 -28.83
CA ASP A 322 6.49 2.04 -27.49
C ASP A 322 5.31 2.34 -26.54
N GLN A 323 4.77 3.56 -26.59
CA GLN A 323 3.55 3.92 -25.87
C GLN A 323 2.34 3.14 -26.38
N GLU A 324 2.22 2.93 -27.69
CA GLU A 324 1.12 2.13 -28.25
C GLU A 324 1.17 0.67 -27.75
N ASP A 325 2.36 0.07 -27.70
CA ASP A 325 2.56 -1.28 -27.15
C ASP A 325 2.19 -1.34 -25.66
N CYS A 326 2.66 -0.38 -24.84
CA CYS A 326 2.32 -0.30 -23.42
C CYS A 326 0.80 -0.17 -23.21
N ILE A 327 0.14 0.73 -23.93
CA ILE A 327 -1.32 0.93 -23.86
C ILE A 327 -2.07 -0.33 -24.30
N LEU A 328 -1.58 -1.05 -25.31
CA LEU A 328 -2.16 -2.31 -25.73
C LEU A 328 -2.05 -3.37 -24.61
N ARG A 329 -0.89 -3.48 -23.95
CA ARG A 329 -0.69 -4.40 -22.80
C ARG A 329 -1.58 -4.05 -21.62
N ILE A 330 -1.75 -2.76 -21.32
CA ILE A 330 -2.69 -2.28 -20.29
C ILE A 330 -4.13 -2.74 -20.62
N LYS A 331 -4.57 -2.63 -21.89
CA LYS A 331 -5.89 -3.12 -22.31
C LYS A 331 -6.03 -4.64 -22.17
N VAL A 332 -4.98 -5.41 -22.47
CA VAL A 332 -4.95 -6.86 -22.26
C VAL A 332 -5.06 -7.18 -20.77
N ASN A 333 -4.30 -6.51 -19.90
CA ASN A 333 -4.39 -6.66 -18.45
C ASN A 333 -5.81 -6.37 -17.92
N ASN A 334 -6.46 -5.33 -18.44
CA ASN A 334 -7.87 -5.06 -18.12
C ASN A 334 -8.79 -6.22 -18.51
N ALA A 335 -8.65 -6.74 -19.73
CA ALA A 335 -9.49 -7.84 -20.20
C ALA A 335 -9.28 -9.12 -19.36
N ILE A 336 -8.04 -9.43 -18.94
CA ILE A 336 -7.76 -10.53 -18.02
C ILE A 336 -8.47 -10.29 -16.68
N SER A 337 -8.31 -9.09 -16.10
CA SER A 337 -8.95 -8.71 -14.84
C SER A 337 -10.47 -8.84 -14.87
N LEU A 338 -11.10 -8.35 -15.94
CA LEU A 338 -12.56 -8.45 -16.15
C LEU A 338 -13.01 -9.91 -16.29
N LYS A 339 -12.24 -10.74 -17.01
CA LYS A 339 -12.54 -12.17 -17.16
C LYS A 339 -12.42 -12.91 -15.82
N LYS A 340 -11.40 -12.62 -15.00
CA LYS A 340 -11.26 -13.17 -13.64
C LYS A 340 -12.39 -12.74 -12.69
N GLN A 341 -13.06 -11.63 -12.98
CA GLN A 341 -14.25 -11.16 -12.26
C GLN A 341 -15.58 -11.69 -12.86
N ASN A 342 -15.55 -12.59 -13.85
CA ASN A 342 -16.72 -13.09 -14.57
C ASN A 342 -17.55 -11.98 -15.27
N LYS A 343 -16.89 -10.91 -15.75
CA LYS A 343 -17.51 -9.78 -16.45
C LYS A 343 -17.42 -9.93 -17.98
N ASP A 344 -17.87 -11.04 -18.54
CA ASP A 344 -17.68 -11.41 -19.96
C ASP A 344 -18.19 -10.36 -20.97
N ASN A 345 -19.28 -9.68 -20.65
CA ASN A 345 -19.81 -8.61 -21.49
C ASN A 345 -18.85 -7.43 -21.60
N GLU A 346 -18.15 -7.11 -20.52
CA GLU A 346 -17.14 -6.04 -20.50
C GLU A 346 -15.86 -6.49 -21.20
N VAL A 347 -15.44 -7.75 -21.02
CA VAL A 347 -14.32 -8.36 -21.78
C VAL A 347 -14.55 -8.18 -23.27
N LYS A 348 -15.73 -8.54 -23.80
CA LYS A 348 -16.08 -8.37 -25.21
C LYS A 348 -16.00 -6.91 -25.67
N LYS A 349 -16.36 -5.94 -24.82
CA LYS A 349 -16.25 -4.50 -25.15
C LYS A 349 -14.79 -4.07 -25.25
N VAL A 350 -13.92 -4.54 -24.35
CA VAL A 350 -12.47 -4.24 -24.39
C VAL A 350 -11.83 -4.87 -25.63
N LEU A 351 -12.09 -6.16 -25.89
CA LEU A 351 -11.49 -6.87 -27.02
C LEU A 351 -11.87 -6.26 -28.38
N LYS A 352 -13.10 -5.72 -28.53
CA LYS A 352 -13.50 -4.98 -29.75
C LYS A 352 -12.64 -3.76 -30.05
N LYS A 353 -12.01 -3.16 -29.03
CA LYS A 353 -11.09 -2.02 -29.20
C LYS A 353 -9.67 -2.47 -29.59
N ILE A 354 -9.36 -3.76 -29.52
CA ILE A 354 -8.03 -4.30 -29.81
C ILE A 354 -7.99 -4.83 -31.25
N LYS A 355 -7.15 -4.22 -32.09
CA LYS A 355 -6.93 -4.68 -33.47
C LYS A 355 -5.83 -5.74 -33.50
N VAL A 356 -6.19 -6.99 -33.79
CA VAL A 356 -5.25 -8.13 -33.73
C VAL A 356 -4.68 -8.60 -35.08
N GLY A 357 -5.13 -8.03 -36.20
CA GLY A 357 -4.76 -8.51 -37.54
C GLY A 357 -3.24 -8.53 -37.78
N THR A 358 -2.59 -7.39 -37.54
CA THR A 358 -1.14 -7.20 -37.71
C THR A 358 -0.35 -7.38 -36.40
N ALA A 359 -1.00 -7.79 -35.31
CA ALA A 359 -0.36 -7.95 -34.02
C ALA A 359 0.58 -9.16 -33.99
N THR A 360 1.53 -9.15 -33.05
CA THR A 360 2.46 -10.26 -32.84
C THR A 360 1.72 -11.55 -32.44
N PRO A 361 2.32 -12.73 -32.64
CA PRO A 361 1.74 -14.00 -32.20
C PRO A 361 1.30 -13.98 -30.74
N LEU A 362 2.08 -13.38 -29.84
CA LEU A 362 1.74 -13.27 -28.42
C LEU A 362 0.42 -12.52 -28.17
N PHE A 363 0.18 -11.40 -28.85
CA PHE A 363 -1.08 -10.66 -28.73
C PHE A 363 -2.26 -11.42 -29.34
N LYS A 364 -2.04 -12.15 -30.43
CA LYS A 364 -3.06 -13.04 -31.02
C LYS A 364 -3.46 -14.15 -30.06
N ILE A 365 -2.49 -14.77 -29.38
CA ILE A 365 -2.72 -15.76 -28.33
C ILE A 365 -3.58 -15.13 -27.22
N ALA A 366 -3.17 -13.97 -26.71
CA ALA A 366 -3.89 -13.29 -25.64
C ALA A 366 -5.36 -13.03 -26.00
N HIS A 367 -5.59 -12.46 -27.17
CA HIS A 367 -6.94 -12.18 -27.66
C HIS A 367 -7.78 -13.45 -27.88
N ASN A 368 -7.17 -14.53 -28.37
CA ASN A 368 -7.85 -15.80 -28.59
C ASN A 368 -8.26 -16.47 -27.26
N ILE A 369 -7.35 -16.51 -26.28
CA ILE A 369 -7.64 -17.03 -24.94
C ILE A 369 -8.77 -16.23 -24.27
N LEU A 370 -8.73 -14.90 -24.37
CA LEU A 370 -9.75 -14.04 -23.79
C LEU A 370 -11.12 -14.19 -24.47
N ASN A 371 -11.17 -14.59 -25.75
CA ASN A 371 -12.39 -14.93 -26.49
C ASN A 371 -12.79 -16.41 -26.44
N ASP A 372 -12.11 -17.24 -25.63
CA ASP A 372 -12.33 -18.70 -25.56
C ASP A 372 -12.18 -19.43 -26.90
N LYS A 373 -11.31 -18.90 -27.78
CA LYS A 373 -10.95 -19.51 -29.07
C LYS A 373 -9.63 -20.26 -28.92
N HIS A 374 -9.66 -21.60 -29.01
CA HIS A 374 -8.49 -22.43 -28.70
C HIS A 374 -7.89 -23.19 -29.90
N GLU A 375 -8.56 -23.20 -31.05
CA GLU A 375 -8.26 -24.05 -32.21
C GLU A 375 -6.82 -23.93 -32.72
N ASN A 376 -6.29 -22.70 -32.79
CA ASN A 376 -4.97 -22.42 -33.39
C ASN A 376 -3.90 -22.03 -32.37
N LEU A 377 -4.12 -22.32 -31.07
CA LEU A 377 -3.17 -21.87 -30.04
C LEU A 377 -1.81 -22.54 -30.16
N ALA A 378 -1.73 -23.84 -30.49
CA ALA A 378 -0.44 -24.53 -30.60
C ALA A 378 0.48 -23.92 -31.67
N GLU A 379 -0.07 -23.64 -32.86
CA GLU A 379 0.68 -23.00 -33.95
C GLU A 379 1.14 -21.59 -33.55
N LEU A 380 0.24 -20.79 -32.96
CA LEU A 380 0.57 -19.45 -32.49
C LEU A 380 1.65 -19.47 -31.40
N PHE A 381 1.64 -20.45 -30.50
CA PHE A 381 2.67 -20.62 -29.48
C PHE A 381 4.04 -20.91 -30.11
N THR A 382 4.12 -21.81 -31.10
CA THR A 382 5.35 -22.06 -31.85
C THR A 382 5.87 -20.77 -32.51
N GLN A 383 4.98 -19.96 -33.11
CA GLN A 383 5.37 -18.66 -33.66
C GLN A 383 5.84 -17.68 -32.59
N ALA A 384 5.15 -17.60 -31.45
CA ALA A 384 5.47 -16.69 -30.34
C ALA A 384 6.80 -17.03 -29.66
N ILE A 385 7.19 -18.32 -29.59
CA ILE A 385 8.51 -18.74 -29.08
C ILE A 385 9.62 -18.15 -29.96
N VAL A 386 9.43 -18.13 -31.28
CA VAL A 386 10.44 -17.61 -32.22
C VAL A 386 10.45 -16.09 -32.25
N VAL A 387 9.27 -15.47 -32.40
CA VAL A 387 9.10 -14.02 -32.62
C VAL A 387 9.15 -13.23 -31.32
N ASP A 388 8.30 -13.58 -30.36
CA ASP A 388 8.12 -12.85 -29.10
C ASP A 388 9.04 -13.37 -27.96
N LYS A 389 9.85 -14.40 -28.23
CA LYS A 389 10.70 -15.09 -27.24
C LYS A 389 9.92 -15.62 -26.04
N LEU A 390 8.67 -16.04 -26.29
CA LEU A 390 7.85 -16.69 -25.27
C LEU A 390 8.58 -17.93 -24.73
N ASN A 391 8.81 -17.99 -23.42
CA ASN A 391 9.45 -19.12 -22.76
C ASN A 391 8.47 -19.81 -21.80
N ILE A 392 8.91 -20.94 -21.25
CA ILE A 392 8.07 -21.74 -20.35
C ILE A 392 7.76 -21.01 -19.04
N ASP A 393 8.68 -20.20 -18.52
CA ASP A 393 8.47 -19.46 -17.27
C ASP A 393 7.33 -18.44 -17.44
N TRP A 394 7.32 -17.71 -18.55
CA TRP A 394 6.22 -16.81 -18.90
C TRP A 394 4.90 -17.56 -19.05
N TYR A 395 4.93 -18.75 -19.65
CA TYR A 395 3.75 -19.60 -19.74
C TYR A 395 3.24 -20.05 -18.37
N LEU A 396 4.09 -20.18 -17.35
CA LEU A 396 3.72 -20.60 -16.00
C LEU A 396 3.28 -19.44 -15.11
N GLU A 397 3.84 -18.24 -15.33
CA GLU A 397 3.62 -17.10 -14.44
C GLU A 397 2.54 -16.14 -14.92
N TRP A 398 2.40 -15.92 -16.24
CA TRP A 398 1.49 -14.89 -16.74
C TRP A 398 0.01 -15.28 -16.51
N PRO A 399 -0.82 -14.46 -15.81
CA PRO A 399 -2.18 -14.86 -15.44
C PRO A 399 -3.15 -15.11 -16.60
N ILE A 400 -2.83 -14.63 -17.82
CA ILE A 400 -3.66 -14.94 -18.99
C ILE A 400 -3.68 -16.43 -19.30
N PHE A 401 -2.58 -17.14 -19.01
CA PHE A 401 -2.48 -18.55 -19.34
C PHE A 401 -3.20 -19.44 -18.32
N ASP A 402 -3.64 -18.92 -17.16
CA ASP A 402 -4.50 -19.67 -16.23
C ASP A 402 -5.71 -20.29 -16.96
N PHE A 403 -6.36 -19.54 -17.85
CA PHE A 403 -7.56 -19.97 -18.57
C PHE A 403 -7.36 -21.19 -19.49
N VAL A 404 -6.10 -21.50 -19.84
CA VAL A 404 -5.73 -22.67 -20.65
C VAL A 404 -4.96 -23.71 -19.84
N ARG A 405 -4.20 -23.30 -18.82
CA ARG A 405 -3.51 -24.21 -17.87
C ARG A 405 -4.50 -25.04 -17.07
N GLU A 406 -5.64 -24.45 -16.69
CA GLU A 406 -6.74 -25.13 -15.98
C GLU A 406 -7.48 -26.16 -16.87
N LYS A 407 -7.21 -26.19 -18.19
CA LYS A 407 -7.83 -27.12 -19.15
C LYS A 407 -6.81 -28.18 -19.56
N ASP A 408 -6.84 -29.36 -18.92
CA ASP A 408 -5.84 -30.43 -19.06
C ASP A 408 -5.41 -30.74 -20.50
N GLU A 409 -6.37 -30.93 -21.41
CA GLU A 409 -6.05 -31.30 -22.80
C GLU A 409 -5.35 -30.16 -23.56
N ILE A 410 -5.77 -28.92 -23.34
CA ILE A 410 -5.12 -27.75 -23.96
C ILE A 410 -3.73 -27.56 -23.36
N ASN A 411 -3.60 -27.62 -22.04
CA ASN A 411 -2.34 -27.45 -21.33
C ASN A 411 -1.27 -28.46 -21.81
N LYS A 412 -1.64 -29.74 -21.95
CA LYS A 412 -0.73 -30.78 -22.47
C LYS A 412 -0.23 -30.47 -23.89
N ILE A 413 -1.09 -29.93 -24.76
CA ILE A 413 -0.72 -29.56 -26.12
C ILE A 413 0.25 -28.38 -26.11
N LEU A 414 -0.04 -27.34 -25.33
CA LEU A 414 0.80 -26.13 -25.26
C LEU A 414 2.15 -26.39 -24.61
N ILE A 415 2.24 -27.22 -23.55
CA ILE A 415 3.54 -27.56 -22.95
C ILE A 415 4.47 -28.26 -23.94
N LYS A 416 3.93 -29.07 -24.87
CA LYS A 416 4.74 -29.75 -25.90
C LYS A 416 5.39 -28.76 -26.87
N THR A 417 4.82 -27.59 -27.10
CA THR A 417 5.40 -26.61 -28.05
C THR A 417 6.72 -26.02 -27.56
N PHE A 418 7.00 -26.05 -26.25
CA PHE A 418 8.26 -25.57 -25.67
C PHE A 418 9.40 -26.60 -25.67
N LYS A 419 9.09 -27.87 -26.00
CA LYS A 419 10.07 -28.97 -26.03
C LYS A 419 10.64 -29.22 -27.43
N ASN A 420 10.03 -28.63 -28.44
CA ASN A 420 10.42 -28.65 -29.85
C ASN A 420 11.11 -27.33 -30.18
#